data_AF-L1I6S6-F1
#
_entry.id   AF-L1I6S6-F1
#
_cell.length_a   1.000
_cell.length_b   1.000
_cell.length_c   1.000
_cell.angle_alpha   90.00
_cell.angle_beta   90.00
_cell.angle_gamma   90.00
#
_symmetry.space_group_name_H-M   'P 1'
#
loop_
_entity.id
_entity.type
_entity.pdbx_description
1 polymer ?
#
loop_
_entity_poly.entity_id
_entity_poly.type
_entity_poly.pdbx_seq_one_letter_code
_entity_poly.pdbx_strand_id
1 'polypeptide(L)'
;MAAVGQPRPLREGGGGGGGGGGGRRDLKRLIEVAPGFYNVRGKFTLLGGLLNLGTHMSLCLLQSGKYLVIDTIKLDDEIRHEICSITDNGKLIEAVIATHPYHTLAFRDFFAAFPHAPYYGTPRHLDVIKDIPWKGEIMANKSRWEPEIEMRIPDGSEFVLPLPPKTNHFSNVFVLHKASKTIHNDDCVLVWNNPPLLLKIFGFRDGDMSFHPSIKGPGLYPTCQAPSAFREWVKRLLVEWDFDNICTAHNGNCIGGAKEKLRATLERAEPLLEKLIKRNSKAKPPKDFGAWSTKESDPPECG
;
A
#
# COMPACT_ATOMS: atom_id res chain seq x y z
N MET A 1 15.92 -23.36 84.12
CA MET A 1 14.72 -22.50 84.16
C MET A 1 14.73 -21.62 82.92
N ALA A 2 13.64 -21.67 82.16
CA ALA A 2 13.48 -21.04 80.86
C ALA A 2 13.39 -19.52 80.95
N ALA A 3 13.94 -18.82 79.96
CA ALA A 3 13.51 -17.47 79.59
C ALA A 3 13.47 -17.38 78.06
N VAL A 4 12.28 -17.04 77.57
CA VAL A 4 11.81 -17.01 76.19
C VAL A 4 12.33 -15.75 75.50
N GLY A 5 13.03 -15.91 74.37
CA GLY A 5 13.42 -14.82 73.48
C GLY A 5 12.41 -14.66 72.33
N GLN A 6 11.90 -13.43 72.15
CA GLN A 6 10.93 -13.07 71.11
C GLN A 6 11.50 -13.17 69.67
N PRO A 7 10.66 -13.39 68.64
CA PRO A 7 11.09 -13.46 67.25
C PRO A 7 11.30 -12.07 66.62
N ARG A 8 12.36 -11.92 65.81
CA ARG A 8 12.60 -10.76 64.92
C ARG A 8 11.76 -10.88 63.64
N PRO A 9 11.25 -9.77 63.07
CA PRO A 9 10.54 -9.81 61.80
C PRO A 9 11.50 -10.03 60.61
N LEU A 10 10.96 -10.74 59.62
CA LEU A 10 11.59 -11.13 58.35
C LEU A 10 12.00 -9.90 57.53
N ARG A 11 13.25 -9.89 57.05
CA ARG A 11 13.68 -9.04 55.92
C ARG A 11 13.07 -9.61 54.64
N GLU A 12 12.21 -8.83 53.98
CA GLU A 12 11.81 -9.10 52.60
C GLU A 12 13.05 -8.99 51.70
N GLY A 13 13.41 -10.11 51.07
CA GLY A 13 14.44 -10.19 50.06
C GLY A 13 13.93 -9.57 48.76
N GLY A 14 14.68 -8.60 48.25
CA GLY A 14 14.50 -8.07 46.89
C GLY A 14 14.76 -9.17 45.86
N GLY A 15 13.70 -9.59 45.18
CA GLY A 15 13.76 -10.35 43.93
C GLY A 15 13.61 -9.39 42.76
N GLY A 16 14.72 -9.04 42.11
CA GLY A 16 14.73 -8.30 40.86
C GLY A 16 14.13 -9.16 39.73
N GLY A 17 12.83 -9.00 39.49
CA GLY A 17 12.18 -9.44 38.27
C GLY A 17 12.37 -8.39 37.19
N GLY A 18 13.38 -8.58 36.33
CA GLY A 18 13.54 -7.81 35.10
C GLY A 18 12.42 -8.12 34.12
N GLY A 19 11.27 -7.46 34.30
CA GLY A 19 10.22 -7.41 33.30
C GLY A 19 10.67 -6.50 32.16
N GLY A 20 10.94 -7.09 31.00
CA GLY A 20 11.12 -6.38 29.73
C GLY A 20 9.82 -5.68 29.33
N GLY A 21 9.57 -4.51 29.92
CA GLY A 21 8.52 -3.60 29.50
C GLY A 21 8.96 -2.94 28.19
N GLY A 22 8.47 -3.46 27.07
CA GLY A 22 8.49 -2.75 25.79
C GLY A 22 7.70 -1.46 25.94
N GLY A 23 8.40 -0.39 26.34
CA GLY A 23 7.84 0.95 26.37
C GLY A 23 7.31 1.27 24.98
N ARG A 24 5.99 1.43 24.88
CA ARG A 24 5.33 1.85 23.65
C ARG A 24 5.95 3.19 23.27
N ARG A 25 6.78 3.21 22.22
CA ARG A 25 7.38 4.44 21.71
C ARG A 25 6.22 5.34 21.29
N ASP A 26 6.20 6.57 21.80
CA ASP A 26 5.18 7.56 21.48
C ASP A 26 5.43 8.10 20.06
N LEU A 27 5.03 7.31 19.06
CA LEU A 27 5.11 7.65 17.65
C LEU A 27 3.88 8.47 17.27
N LYS A 28 4.10 9.68 16.74
CA LYS A 28 3.03 10.61 16.36
C LYS A 28 2.72 10.54 14.88
N ARG A 29 3.72 10.29 14.04
CA ARG A 29 3.60 10.32 12.58
C ARG A 29 3.53 8.93 11.96
N LEU A 30 4.13 7.94 12.59
CA LEU A 30 4.02 6.52 12.25
C LEU A 30 2.83 5.92 13.01
N ILE A 31 1.67 5.91 12.34
CA ILE A 31 0.43 5.38 12.92
C ILE A 31 0.44 3.86 12.78
N GLU A 32 0.54 3.15 13.90
CA GLU A 32 0.42 1.70 13.91
C GLU A 32 -1.03 1.29 13.62
N VAL A 33 -1.26 0.71 12.44
CA VAL A 33 -2.58 0.26 11.97
C VAL A 33 -2.94 -1.09 12.59
N ALA A 34 -1.94 -1.95 12.71
CA ALA A 34 -1.98 -3.27 13.32
C ALA A 34 -0.57 -3.60 13.79
N PRO A 35 -0.38 -4.56 14.72
CA PRO A 35 0.94 -4.87 15.28
C PRO A 35 2.00 -5.05 14.20
N GLY A 36 3.04 -4.21 14.24
CA GLY A 36 4.16 -4.26 13.29
C GLY A 36 3.85 -3.69 11.91
N PHE A 37 2.71 -3.04 11.68
CA PHE A 37 2.40 -2.35 10.43
C PHE A 37 2.07 -0.88 10.69
N TYR A 38 2.92 0.01 10.18
CA TYR A 38 2.82 1.44 10.34
C TYR A 38 2.40 2.09 9.03
N ASN A 39 1.43 3.00 9.08
CA ASN A 39 1.08 3.88 7.99
C ASN A 39 1.56 5.29 8.30
N VAL A 40 2.21 5.93 7.33
CA VAL A 40 2.75 7.28 7.48
C VAL A 40 2.09 8.16 6.44
N ARG A 41 1.65 9.35 6.86
CA ARG A 41 0.96 10.31 6.00
C ARG A 41 1.78 11.58 5.80
N GLY A 42 2.06 11.88 4.54
CA GLY A 42 2.67 13.11 4.07
C GLY A 42 1.63 14.07 3.48
N LYS A 43 2.05 15.31 3.24
CA LYS A 43 1.21 16.31 2.57
C LYS A 43 1.32 16.17 1.06
N PHE A 44 0.19 16.19 0.37
CA PHE A 44 0.13 16.26 -1.09
C PHE A 44 -1.06 17.12 -1.50
N THR A 45 -0.77 18.28 -2.07
CA THR A 45 -1.78 19.29 -2.38
C THR A 45 -1.99 19.44 -3.87
N LEU A 46 -3.25 19.54 -4.27
CA LEU A 46 -3.71 19.90 -5.60
C LEU A 46 -4.33 21.30 -5.59
N LEU A 47 -4.54 21.85 -6.80
CA LEU A 47 -5.18 23.15 -7.01
C LEU A 47 -4.53 24.29 -6.20
N GLY A 48 -3.20 24.36 -6.24
CA GLY A 48 -2.45 25.42 -5.54
C GLY A 48 -2.55 25.40 -4.01
N GLY A 49 -2.90 24.25 -3.40
CA GLY A 49 -3.01 24.13 -1.94
C GLY A 49 -4.43 23.97 -1.41
N LEU A 50 -5.46 24.21 -2.25
CA LEU A 50 -6.87 24.19 -1.84
C LEU A 50 -7.38 22.78 -1.49
N LEU A 51 -6.77 21.73 -2.04
CA LEU A 51 -7.16 20.35 -1.78
C LEU A 51 -5.93 19.52 -1.39
N ASN A 52 -5.79 19.20 -0.10
CA ASN A 52 -4.78 18.27 0.37
C ASN A 52 -5.35 16.85 0.34
N LEU A 53 -4.93 16.05 -0.64
CA LEU A 53 -5.27 14.63 -0.69
C LEU A 53 -4.40 13.82 0.28
N GLY A 54 -3.26 14.35 0.69
CA GLY A 54 -2.23 13.59 1.41
C GLY A 54 -1.56 12.56 0.52
N THR A 55 -0.43 12.02 0.95
CA THR A 55 0.23 10.87 0.30
C THR A 55 0.70 9.92 1.38
N HIS A 56 0.60 8.62 1.18
CA HIS A 56 0.88 7.64 2.21
C HIS A 56 2.03 6.72 1.80
N MET A 57 2.79 6.27 2.80
CA MET A 57 3.70 5.13 2.71
C MET A 57 3.43 4.18 3.87
N SER A 58 4.01 3.00 3.83
CA SER A 58 3.92 2.04 4.93
C SER A 58 5.28 1.46 5.31
N LEU A 59 5.39 1.01 6.55
CA LEU A 59 6.49 0.18 7.03
C LEU A 59 5.89 -1.07 7.67
N CYS A 60 6.32 -2.26 7.28
CA CYS A 60 5.96 -3.49 7.96
C CYS A 60 7.18 -4.20 8.54
N LEU A 61 7.06 -4.63 9.80
CA LEU A 61 8.06 -5.39 10.54
C LEU A 61 7.97 -6.86 10.13
N LEU A 62 9.05 -7.36 9.53
CA LEU A 62 9.22 -8.76 9.15
C LEU A 62 9.66 -9.60 10.36
N GLN A 63 9.51 -10.92 10.27
CA GLN A 63 9.96 -11.89 11.29
C GLN A 63 11.46 -11.80 11.58
N SER A 64 12.25 -11.34 10.61
CA SER A 64 13.68 -11.08 10.76
C SER A 64 14.01 -9.94 11.75
N GLY A 65 13.01 -9.17 12.18
CA GLY A 65 13.18 -7.97 13.00
C GLY A 65 13.51 -6.71 12.18
N LYS A 66 13.49 -6.82 10.85
CA LYS A 66 13.72 -5.71 9.92
C LYS A 66 12.43 -5.19 9.31
N TYR A 67 12.50 -4.01 8.70
CA TYR A 67 11.37 -3.31 8.11
C TYR A 67 11.42 -3.35 6.59
N LEU A 68 10.32 -3.75 5.97
CA LEU A 68 10.04 -3.48 4.57
C LEU A 68 9.30 -2.15 4.45
N VAL A 69 9.86 -1.22 3.70
CA VAL A 69 9.26 0.08 3.41
C VAL A 69 8.49 -0.02 2.09
N ILE A 70 7.21 0.33 2.11
CA ILE A 70 6.28 0.22 0.98
C ILE A 70 5.90 1.63 0.53
N ASP A 71 6.33 1.98 -0.68
CA ASP A 71 6.37 3.33 -1.25
C ASP A 71 7.05 4.36 -0.37
N THR A 72 7.08 5.60 -0.84
CA THR A 72 7.78 6.69 -0.17
C THR A 72 6.94 7.96 -0.21
N ILE A 73 7.07 8.76 0.84
CA ILE A 73 6.57 10.13 0.89
C ILE A 73 7.73 11.07 1.16
N LYS A 74 7.54 12.35 0.89
CA LYS A 74 8.48 13.37 1.35
C LYS A 74 8.54 13.34 2.88
N LEU A 75 9.75 13.21 3.41
CA LEU A 75 10.01 13.18 4.84
C LEU A 75 10.11 14.61 5.39
N ASP A 76 9.38 14.89 6.46
CA ASP A 76 9.73 15.99 7.36
C ASP A 76 10.64 15.46 8.49
N ASP A 77 11.18 16.37 9.30
CA ASP A 77 12.15 16.03 10.35
C ASP A 77 11.55 15.05 11.39
N GLU A 78 10.26 15.16 11.68
CA GLU A 78 9.57 14.31 12.66
C GLU A 78 9.36 12.90 12.11
N ILE A 79 8.86 12.77 10.87
CA ILE A 79 8.73 11.47 10.21
C ILE A 79 10.11 10.79 10.12
N ARG A 80 11.14 11.52 9.68
CA ARG A 80 12.50 10.98 9.56
C ARG A 80 13.01 10.51 10.93
N HIS A 81 12.83 11.31 11.98
CA HIS A 81 13.25 10.96 13.33
C HIS A 81 12.56 9.69 13.82
N GLU A 82 11.24 9.56 13.62
CA GLU A 82 10.49 8.38 14.03
C GLU A 82 10.92 7.11 13.26
N ILE A 83 11.12 7.21 11.94
CA ILE A 83 11.66 6.09 11.14
C ILE A 83 13.04 5.70 11.67
N CYS A 84 13.95 6.67 11.87
CA CYS A 84 15.28 6.40 12.43
C CYS A 84 15.20 5.70 13.79
N SER A 85 14.25 6.11 14.64
CA SER A 85 14.08 5.53 15.97
C SER A 85 13.72 4.05 15.92
N ILE A 86 12.84 3.63 15.01
CA ILE A 86 12.39 2.23 14.92
C ILE A 86 13.31 1.36 14.06
N THR A 87 14.08 1.97 13.17
CA THR A 87 14.93 1.24 12.21
C THR A 87 16.43 1.25 12.54
N ASP A 88 16.85 1.68 13.74
CA ASP A 88 18.26 1.96 14.07
C ASP A 88 18.93 2.81 12.97
N ASN A 89 18.40 4.01 12.77
CA ASN A 89 18.88 4.96 11.76
C ASN A 89 18.93 4.36 10.35
N GLY A 90 17.93 3.56 9.99
CA GLY A 90 17.81 2.91 8.69
C GLY A 90 18.55 1.58 8.55
N LYS A 91 19.36 1.15 9.53
CA LYS A 91 20.11 -0.12 9.44
C LYS A 91 19.20 -1.35 9.42
N LEU A 92 18.01 -1.25 10.01
CA LEU A 92 17.00 -2.30 10.02
C LEU A 92 16.02 -2.18 8.86
N ILE A 93 16.26 -1.31 7.87
CA ILE A 93 15.47 -1.34 6.62
C ILE A 93 15.97 -2.51 5.78
N GLU A 94 15.14 -3.53 5.61
CA GLU A 94 15.44 -4.68 4.74
C GLU A 94 15.41 -4.26 3.28
N ALA A 95 14.40 -3.49 2.88
CA ALA A 95 14.26 -2.94 1.53
C ALA A 95 13.25 -1.80 1.48
N VAL A 96 13.32 -1.02 0.41
CA VAL A 96 12.30 -0.05 0.00
C VAL A 96 11.73 -0.50 -1.34
N ILE A 97 10.41 -0.63 -1.44
CA ILE A 97 9.73 -1.11 -2.64
C ILE A 97 8.78 -0.05 -3.21
N ALA A 98 8.80 0.14 -4.52
CA ALA A 98 7.84 0.99 -5.23
C ALA A 98 6.69 0.16 -5.78
N THR A 99 5.45 0.56 -5.47
CA THR A 99 4.28 -0.24 -5.87
C THR A 99 3.53 0.35 -7.07
N HIS A 100 3.73 1.63 -7.38
CA HIS A 100 2.98 2.29 -8.45
C HIS A 100 3.87 3.06 -9.45
N PRO A 101 3.73 2.87 -10.78
CA PRO A 101 4.65 3.44 -11.79
C PRO A 101 4.82 4.96 -11.78
N TYR A 102 3.88 5.70 -11.20
CA TYR A 102 3.89 7.16 -11.18
C TYR A 102 4.15 7.77 -9.80
N HIS A 103 4.33 6.96 -8.76
CA HIS A 103 4.70 7.43 -7.41
C HIS A 103 6.19 7.66 -7.26
N THR A 104 6.75 8.46 -8.16
CA THR A 104 8.19 8.64 -8.35
C THR A 104 8.79 9.79 -7.55
N LEU A 105 7.97 10.72 -7.03
CA LEU A 105 8.46 12.02 -6.55
C LEU A 105 9.30 11.93 -5.28
N ALA A 106 8.94 11.05 -4.35
CA ALA A 106 9.56 10.99 -3.04
C ALA A 106 10.75 10.03 -2.94
N PHE A 107 10.96 9.16 -3.95
CA PHE A 107 12.00 8.13 -3.90
C PHE A 107 13.41 8.70 -3.79
N ARG A 108 13.70 9.81 -4.47
CA ARG A 108 15.01 10.47 -4.39
C ARG A 108 15.28 11.05 -3.01
N ASP A 109 14.29 11.73 -2.45
CA ASP A 109 14.38 12.30 -1.10
C ASP A 109 14.56 11.20 -0.05
N PHE A 110 13.81 10.10 -0.19
CA PHE A 110 13.92 8.95 0.70
C PHE A 110 15.28 8.24 0.55
N PHE A 111 15.79 8.08 -0.67
CA PHE A 111 17.11 7.53 -0.95
C PHE A 111 18.23 8.39 -0.34
N ALA A 112 18.13 9.72 -0.43
CA ALA A 112 19.08 10.61 0.21
C ALA A 112 19.10 10.47 1.74
N ALA A 113 17.94 10.17 2.35
CA ALA A 113 17.84 9.94 3.79
C ALA A 113 18.36 8.55 4.22
N PHE A 114 18.14 7.52 3.38
CA PHE A 114 18.47 6.12 3.67
C PHE A 114 19.18 5.44 2.47
N PRO A 115 20.41 5.87 2.13
CA PRO A 115 21.09 5.44 0.90
C PRO A 115 21.60 4.00 0.94
N HIS A 116 21.71 3.40 2.12
CA HIS A 116 22.25 2.04 2.31
C HIS A 116 21.20 0.93 2.17
N ALA A 117 19.91 1.28 2.22
CA ALA A 117 18.84 0.31 2.00
C ALA A 117 18.83 -0.16 0.53
N PRO A 118 18.45 -1.42 0.23
CA PRO A 118 18.21 -1.84 -1.15
C PRO A 118 16.83 -1.36 -1.64
N TYR A 119 16.78 -0.85 -2.87
CA TYR A 119 15.56 -0.32 -3.49
C TYR A 119 15.11 -1.22 -4.63
N TYR A 120 13.82 -1.53 -4.70
CA TYR A 120 13.20 -2.28 -5.80
C TYR A 120 12.04 -1.47 -6.37
N GLY A 121 12.03 -1.34 -7.70
CA GLY A 121 11.13 -0.42 -8.38
C GLY A 121 10.20 -1.14 -9.34
N THR A 122 9.15 -0.48 -9.79
CA THR A 122 8.42 -0.93 -10.98
C THR A 122 9.30 -0.77 -12.24
N PRO A 123 8.97 -1.40 -13.38
CA PRO A 123 9.76 -1.24 -14.61
C PRO A 123 10.02 0.22 -14.98
N ARG A 124 9.01 1.08 -14.79
CA ARG A 124 9.12 2.51 -15.03
C ARG A 124 10.13 3.21 -14.12
N HIS A 125 10.21 2.85 -12.84
CA HIS A 125 11.19 3.45 -11.92
C HIS A 125 12.62 3.19 -12.37
N LEU A 126 12.91 1.93 -12.73
CA LEU A 126 14.21 1.52 -13.27
C LEU A 126 14.53 2.27 -14.56
N ASP A 127 13.52 2.60 -15.36
CA ASP A 127 13.68 3.35 -16.60
C ASP A 127 13.93 4.84 -16.38
N VAL A 128 13.23 5.51 -15.46
CA VAL A 128 13.26 6.99 -15.36
C VAL A 128 14.01 7.57 -14.16
N ILE A 129 14.31 6.76 -13.14
CA ILE A 129 15.03 7.20 -11.94
C ILE A 129 16.39 6.51 -11.91
N LYS A 130 17.36 7.05 -12.67
CA LYS A 130 18.69 6.44 -12.86
C LYS A 130 19.68 6.69 -11.73
N ASP A 131 19.39 7.66 -10.87
CA ASP A 131 20.22 8.06 -9.74
C ASP A 131 20.04 7.17 -8.50
N ILE A 132 19.00 6.35 -8.47
CA ILE A 132 18.84 5.30 -7.46
C ILE A 132 19.43 3.99 -8.01
N PRO A 133 20.34 3.32 -7.28
CA PRO A 133 20.90 2.03 -7.69
C PRO A 133 19.91 0.90 -7.42
N TRP A 134 18.81 0.85 -8.19
CA TRP A 134 17.77 -0.16 -8.08
C TRP A 134 18.36 -1.57 -8.12
N LYS A 135 17.98 -2.41 -7.15
CA LYS A 135 18.39 -3.81 -7.06
C LYS A 135 17.62 -4.72 -8.02
N GLY A 136 16.49 -4.26 -8.53
CA GLY A 136 15.72 -4.97 -9.53
C GLY A 136 14.28 -4.49 -9.60
N GLU A 137 13.53 -5.10 -10.51
CA GLU A 137 12.10 -4.91 -10.64
C GLU A 137 11.38 -5.64 -9.50
N ILE A 138 10.34 -5.01 -8.93
CA ILE A 138 9.67 -5.46 -7.72
C ILE A 138 9.00 -6.84 -7.89
N MET A 139 8.25 -7.07 -8.97
CA MET A 139 7.55 -8.33 -9.18
C MET A 139 8.49 -9.49 -9.49
N ALA A 140 9.60 -9.24 -10.17
CA ALA A 140 10.68 -10.20 -10.39
C ALA A 140 11.41 -10.59 -9.09
N ASN A 141 11.30 -9.77 -8.04
CA ASN A 141 11.95 -9.98 -6.74
C ASN A 141 10.97 -10.29 -5.59
N LYS A 142 9.67 -10.43 -5.86
CA LYS A 142 8.65 -10.59 -4.81
C LYS A 142 8.88 -11.77 -3.86
N SER A 143 9.44 -12.87 -4.37
CA SER A 143 9.68 -14.11 -3.61
C SER A 143 10.68 -13.95 -2.47
N ARG A 144 11.44 -12.85 -2.44
CA ARG A 144 12.38 -12.52 -1.36
C ARG A 144 11.70 -12.33 0.00
N TRP A 145 10.42 -11.97 0.00
CA TRP A 145 9.65 -11.70 1.21
C TRP A 145 8.51 -12.69 1.43
N GLU A 146 8.41 -13.73 0.58
CA GLU A 146 7.48 -14.82 0.80
C GLU A 146 8.00 -15.74 1.94
N PRO A 147 7.11 -16.34 2.75
CA PRO A 147 5.65 -16.27 2.65
C PRO A 147 5.02 -15.08 3.41
N GLU A 148 5.80 -14.25 4.11
CA GLU A 148 5.33 -13.18 5.00
C GLU A 148 4.61 -12.05 4.26
N ILE A 149 5.11 -11.72 3.08
CA ILE A 149 4.57 -10.72 2.16
C ILE A 149 4.08 -11.42 0.91
N GLU A 150 2.84 -11.12 0.51
CA GLU A 150 2.33 -11.50 -0.81
C GLU A 150 2.12 -10.26 -1.68
N MET A 151 2.47 -10.37 -2.96
CA MET A 151 2.37 -9.28 -3.94
C MET A 151 1.59 -9.70 -5.18
N ARG A 152 0.63 -8.89 -5.59
CA ARG A 152 -0.21 -9.11 -6.79
C ARG A 152 -0.47 -7.79 -7.52
N ILE A 153 -0.66 -7.86 -8.83
CA ILE A 153 -1.09 -6.72 -9.66
C ILE A 153 -2.50 -7.03 -10.17
N PRO A 154 -3.42 -6.05 -10.27
CA PRO A 154 -4.73 -6.23 -10.87
C PRO A 154 -4.67 -6.76 -12.31
N ASP A 155 -5.37 -7.86 -12.58
CA ASP A 155 -5.52 -8.36 -13.96
C ASP A 155 -6.36 -7.40 -14.80
N GLY A 156 -6.14 -7.42 -16.13
CA GLY A 156 -6.90 -6.59 -17.08
C GLY A 156 -6.46 -5.12 -17.11
N SER A 157 -5.31 -4.80 -16.53
CA SER A 157 -4.75 -3.44 -16.49
C SER A 157 -3.26 -3.44 -16.88
N GLU A 158 -2.76 -2.28 -17.31
CA GLU A 158 -1.35 -2.08 -17.63
C GLU A 158 -0.57 -1.53 -16.45
N PHE A 159 0.56 -2.15 -16.16
CA PHE A 159 1.41 -1.83 -15.01
C PHE A 159 2.80 -1.33 -15.40
N VAL A 160 3.34 -1.73 -16.55
CA VAL A 160 4.71 -1.38 -16.96
C VAL A 160 4.82 0.11 -17.26
N LEU A 161 3.94 0.61 -18.13
CA LEU A 161 3.88 2.01 -18.54
C LEU A 161 2.43 2.41 -18.84
N PRO A 162 1.58 2.59 -17.81
CA PRO A 162 0.18 2.95 -18.03
C PRO A 162 0.06 4.33 -18.65
N LEU A 163 -0.61 4.46 -19.80
CA LEU A 163 -0.86 5.75 -20.45
C LEU A 163 -2.36 6.06 -20.43
N PRO A 164 -2.76 7.36 -20.41
CA PRO A 164 -1.91 8.55 -20.30
C PRO A 164 -1.32 8.74 -18.88
N PRO A 165 -0.07 9.24 -18.74
CA PRO A 165 0.61 9.33 -17.44
C PRO A 165 -0.10 10.18 -16.38
N LYS A 166 -0.88 11.18 -16.83
CA LYS A 166 -1.56 12.11 -15.92
C LYS A 166 -2.82 11.53 -15.30
N THR A 167 -3.41 10.49 -15.90
CA THR A 167 -4.76 10.03 -15.56
C THR A 167 -4.86 8.52 -15.37
N ASN A 168 -3.93 7.73 -15.90
CA ASN A 168 -3.92 6.29 -15.74
C ASN A 168 -3.05 5.86 -14.56
N HIS A 169 -3.66 5.87 -13.38
CA HIS A 169 -3.06 5.43 -12.11
C HIS A 169 -3.80 4.20 -11.54
N PHE A 170 -4.38 3.37 -12.42
CA PHE A 170 -5.24 2.28 -11.95
C PHE A 170 -4.45 1.11 -11.37
N SER A 171 -3.35 0.73 -12.03
CA SER A 171 -2.65 -0.51 -11.75
C SER A 171 -1.44 -0.27 -10.85
N ASN A 172 -1.41 -0.95 -9.72
CA ASN A 172 -0.32 -0.95 -8.75
C ASN A 172 -0.08 -2.36 -8.20
N VAL A 173 1.03 -2.56 -7.52
CA VAL A 173 1.25 -3.76 -6.70
C VAL A 173 0.44 -3.64 -5.43
N PHE A 174 -0.43 -4.60 -5.16
CA PHE A 174 -1.04 -4.82 -3.86
C PHE A 174 -0.05 -5.62 -3.01
N VAL A 175 0.28 -5.12 -1.83
CA VAL A 175 1.23 -5.74 -0.91
C VAL A 175 0.48 -6.15 0.36
N LEU A 176 0.30 -7.45 0.58
CA LEU A 176 -0.27 -8.00 1.80
C LEU A 176 0.85 -8.34 2.79
N HIS A 177 0.82 -7.70 3.96
CA HIS A 177 1.57 -8.18 5.12
C HIS A 177 0.67 -9.10 5.95
N LYS A 178 0.97 -10.41 5.94
CA LYS A 178 0.08 -11.42 6.51
C LYS A 178 -0.10 -11.30 8.02
N ALA A 179 0.99 -11.07 8.75
CA ALA A 179 0.96 -11.02 10.21
C ALA A 179 0.03 -9.92 10.73
N SER A 180 0.00 -8.76 10.05
CA SER A 180 -0.86 -7.65 10.43
C SER A 180 -2.23 -7.65 9.72
N LYS A 181 -2.46 -8.59 8.80
CA LYS A 181 -3.66 -8.65 7.96
C LYS A 181 -3.93 -7.32 7.23
N THR A 182 -2.87 -6.67 6.76
CA THR A 182 -2.94 -5.34 6.15
C THR A 182 -2.45 -5.38 4.71
N ILE A 183 -3.29 -4.87 3.82
CA ILE A 183 -2.92 -4.57 2.44
C ILE A 183 -2.46 -3.12 2.36
N HIS A 184 -1.29 -2.89 1.78
CA HIS A 184 -0.99 -1.62 1.12
C HIS A 184 -1.43 -1.76 -0.35
N ASN A 185 -2.47 -1.03 -0.72
CA ASN A 185 -2.90 -0.83 -2.09
C ASN A 185 -2.59 0.63 -2.37
N ASP A 186 -1.99 0.94 -3.50
CA ASP A 186 -1.66 2.30 -3.82
C ASP A 186 -2.94 3.05 -4.27
N ASP A 187 -3.10 3.31 -5.57
CA ASP A 187 -4.23 4.07 -6.11
C ASP A 187 -5.46 3.24 -6.49
N CYS A 188 -5.32 1.94 -6.80
CA CYS A 188 -6.41 1.13 -7.38
C CYS A 188 -7.72 1.18 -6.56
N VAL A 189 -7.61 1.07 -5.23
CA VAL A 189 -8.70 1.27 -4.27
C VAL A 189 -8.52 2.60 -3.57
N LEU A 190 -9.57 3.41 -3.57
CA LEU A 190 -9.63 4.69 -2.87
C LEU A 190 -10.53 4.55 -1.64
N VAL A 191 -10.07 5.10 -0.52
CA VAL A 191 -10.87 5.24 0.70
C VAL A 191 -10.95 6.71 1.08
N TRP A 192 -12.15 7.21 1.34
CA TRP A 192 -12.35 8.58 1.81
C TRP A 192 -12.55 8.60 3.31
N ASN A 193 -11.65 9.24 4.05
CA ASN A 193 -11.89 9.60 5.44
C ASN A 193 -12.03 11.12 5.55
N ASN A 194 -13.07 11.57 6.25
CA ASN A 194 -13.37 12.98 6.49
C ASN A 194 -13.26 13.86 5.24
N PRO A 195 -13.98 13.55 4.14
CA PRO A 195 -13.90 14.37 2.93
C PRO A 195 -14.29 15.83 3.23
N PRO A 196 -13.64 16.82 2.60
CA PRO A 196 -14.02 18.23 2.71
C PRO A 196 -15.52 18.46 2.43
N LEU A 197 -16.11 19.46 3.09
CA LEU A 197 -17.55 19.74 2.99
C LEU A 197 -18.04 19.88 1.54
N LEU A 198 -17.25 20.52 0.67
CA LEU A 198 -17.57 20.65 -0.74
C LEU A 198 -17.69 19.28 -1.44
N LEU A 199 -16.79 18.34 -1.14
CA LEU A 199 -16.88 16.98 -1.70
C LEU A 199 -18.06 16.19 -1.13
N LYS A 200 -18.42 16.42 0.15
CA LYS A 200 -19.65 15.83 0.74
C LYS A 200 -20.92 16.26 0.00
N ILE A 201 -20.99 17.52 -0.45
CA ILE A 201 -22.11 18.02 -1.28
C ILE A 201 -22.19 17.28 -2.63
N PHE A 202 -21.05 16.89 -3.19
CA PHE A 202 -20.98 16.08 -4.42
C PHE A 202 -21.14 14.57 -4.18
N GLY A 203 -21.53 14.15 -2.98
CA GLY A 203 -21.91 12.78 -2.67
C GLY A 203 -20.80 11.88 -2.13
N PHE A 204 -19.59 12.40 -1.88
CA PHE A 204 -18.52 11.65 -1.21
C PHE A 204 -18.81 11.52 0.29
N ARG A 205 -18.87 10.29 0.81
CA ARG A 205 -19.16 10.04 2.22
C ARG A 205 -17.92 9.62 2.98
N ASP A 206 -17.96 9.89 4.29
CA ASP A 206 -16.93 9.39 5.18
C ASP A 206 -16.97 7.85 5.23
N GLY A 207 -15.80 7.25 5.13
CA GLY A 207 -15.65 5.82 4.98
C GLY A 207 -16.08 5.28 3.62
N ASP A 208 -16.27 6.06 2.56
CA ASP A 208 -16.54 5.46 1.25
C ASP A 208 -15.32 4.73 0.70
N MET A 209 -15.55 3.58 0.05
CA MET A 209 -14.55 2.82 -0.69
C MET A 209 -14.99 2.66 -2.15
N SER A 210 -14.07 2.89 -3.07
CA SER A 210 -14.31 2.82 -4.52
C SER A 210 -13.05 2.42 -5.27
N PHE A 211 -13.17 1.97 -6.52
CA PHE A 211 -12.02 1.83 -7.41
C PHE A 211 -11.63 3.16 -8.04
N HIS A 212 -10.35 3.31 -8.39
CA HIS A 212 -9.82 4.53 -8.98
C HIS A 212 -10.61 4.95 -10.23
N PRO A 213 -10.95 6.25 -10.41
CA PRO A 213 -11.81 6.71 -11.50
C PRO A 213 -11.36 6.35 -12.92
N SER A 214 -10.06 6.14 -13.12
CA SER A 214 -9.51 5.73 -14.42
C SER A 214 -10.07 4.39 -14.89
N ILE A 215 -10.62 3.54 -14.01
CA ILE A 215 -11.32 2.30 -14.39
C ILE A 215 -12.43 2.53 -15.44
N LYS A 216 -13.02 3.72 -15.48
CA LYS A 216 -14.07 4.10 -16.45
C LYS A 216 -13.53 4.33 -17.86
N GLY A 217 -12.23 4.58 -17.99
CA GLY A 217 -11.53 4.92 -19.21
C GLY A 217 -10.24 4.11 -19.35
N PRO A 218 -9.05 4.70 -19.11
CA PRO A 218 -7.78 4.07 -19.39
C PRO A 218 -7.28 3.12 -18.29
N GLY A 219 -8.05 2.82 -17.24
CA GLY A 219 -7.57 1.98 -16.15
C GLY A 219 -7.51 0.49 -16.51
N LEU A 220 -8.41 0.06 -17.39
CA LEU A 220 -8.47 -1.30 -17.90
C LEU A 220 -8.20 -1.30 -19.39
N TYR A 221 -7.60 -2.39 -19.91
CA TYR A 221 -7.40 -2.52 -21.34
C TYR A 221 -8.74 -2.38 -22.09
N PRO A 222 -8.74 -1.80 -23.31
CA PRO A 222 -9.96 -1.58 -24.09
C PRO A 222 -10.50 -2.87 -24.74
N THR A 223 -10.35 -4.02 -24.08
CA THR A 223 -10.83 -5.33 -24.52
C THR A 223 -12.06 -5.75 -23.71
N CYS A 224 -12.89 -6.65 -24.24
CA CYS A 224 -14.07 -7.13 -23.50
C CYS A 224 -13.70 -8.04 -22.31
N GLN A 225 -12.51 -8.65 -22.33
CA GLN A 225 -11.98 -9.53 -21.30
C GLN A 225 -11.45 -8.76 -20.08
N ALA A 226 -10.86 -7.58 -20.28
CA ALA A 226 -10.16 -6.88 -19.20
C ALA A 226 -11.04 -6.54 -17.98
N PRO A 227 -12.29 -6.04 -18.12
CA PRO A 227 -13.17 -5.85 -16.97
C PRO A 227 -13.55 -7.16 -16.27
N SER A 228 -13.71 -8.25 -17.02
CA SER A 228 -13.97 -9.58 -16.45
C SER A 228 -12.73 -10.11 -15.71
N ALA A 229 -11.54 -9.94 -16.26
CA ALA A 229 -10.29 -10.34 -15.62
C ALA A 229 -10.08 -9.60 -14.30
N PHE A 230 -10.31 -8.28 -14.29
CA PHE A 230 -10.27 -7.49 -13.07
C PHE A 230 -11.30 -7.96 -12.03
N ARG A 231 -12.55 -8.20 -12.44
CA ARG A 231 -13.60 -8.72 -11.55
C ARG A 231 -13.16 -10.02 -10.87
N GLU A 232 -12.72 -10.99 -11.68
CA GLU A 232 -12.32 -12.30 -11.17
C GLU A 232 -11.04 -12.20 -10.31
N TRP A 233 -10.13 -11.28 -10.64
CA TRP A 233 -8.97 -10.98 -9.80
C TRP A 233 -9.38 -10.49 -8.41
N VAL A 234 -10.31 -9.52 -8.31
CA VAL A 234 -10.80 -9.04 -7.01
C VAL A 234 -11.48 -10.17 -6.23
N LYS A 235 -12.29 -11.01 -6.89
CA LYS A 235 -12.93 -12.17 -6.26
C LYS A 235 -11.90 -13.16 -5.70
N ARG A 236 -10.85 -13.48 -6.46
CA ARG A 236 -9.76 -14.35 -5.98
C ARG A 236 -9.04 -13.72 -4.79
N LEU A 237 -8.76 -12.42 -4.83
CA LEU A 237 -8.17 -11.71 -3.69
C LEU A 237 -9.07 -11.79 -2.44
N LEU A 238 -10.39 -11.64 -2.58
CA LEU A 238 -11.35 -11.78 -1.48
C LEU A 238 -11.45 -13.22 -0.93
N VAL A 239 -11.09 -14.24 -1.71
CA VAL A 239 -11.09 -15.63 -1.24
C VAL A 239 -9.75 -15.99 -0.60
N GLU A 240 -8.67 -15.70 -1.30
CA GLU A 240 -7.33 -16.21 -0.99
C GLU A 240 -6.60 -15.40 0.08
N TRP A 241 -6.84 -14.10 0.17
CA TRP A 241 -6.16 -13.25 1.15
C TRP A 241 -6.99 -13.08 2.43
N ASP A 242 -6.36 -13.34 3.57
CA ASP A 242 -6.89 -13.02 4.89
C ASP A 242 -6.39 -11.64 5.33
N PHE A 243 -7.21 -10.62 5.14
CA PHE A 243 -6.92 -9.24 5.47
C PHE A 243 -8.12 -8.58 6.17
N ASP A 244 -7.84 -7.62 7.02
CA ASP A 244 -8.85 -6.82 7.73
C ASP A 244 -8.65 -5.32 7.50
N ASN A 245 -7.46 -4.92 7.04
CA ASN A 245 -7.07 -3.53 6.82
C ASN A 245 -6.64 -3.30 5.36
N ILE A 246 -6.98 -2.13 4.81
CA ILE A 246 -6.45 -1.59 3.55
C ILE A 246 -5.93 -0.17 3.80
N CYS A 247 -4.64 0.04 3.59
CA CYS A 247 -4.05 1.37 3.47
C CYS A 247 -4.02 1.77 1.99
N THR A 248 -4.40 3.02 1.69
CA THR A 248 -4.40 3.56 0.32
C THR A 248 -3.33 4.63 0.14
N ALA A 249 -3.02 5.04 -1.10
CA ALA A 249 -2.04 6.09 -1.36
C ALA A 249 -2.49 7.50 -0.91
N HIS A 250 -3.80 7.75 -0.89
CA HIS A 250 -4.37 9.08 -0.71
C HIS A 250 -5.64 9.06 0.12
N ASN A 251 -5.96 10.20 0.73
CA ASN A 251 -7.17 10.48 1.50
C ASN A 251 -7.25 9.65 2.80
N GLY A 252 -7.62 8.37 2.70
CA GLY A 252 -8.05 7.56 3.83
C GLY A 252 -7.55 6.12 3.78
N ASN A 253 -7.76 5.40 4.88
CA ASN A 253 -7.51 3.97 4.99
C ASN A 253 -8.78 3.30 5.54
N CYS A 254 -8.98 2.03 5.22
CA CYS A 254 -10.02 1.22 5.83
C CYS A 254 -9.38 0.33 6.91
N ILE A 255 -9.58 0.68 8.18
CA ILE A 255 -9.05 -0.09 9.32
C ILE A 255 -10.20 -0.88 9.93
N GLY A 256 -10.09 -2.20 9.93
CA GLY A 256 -11.16 -3.13 10.27
C GLY A 256 -12.22 -3.27 9.17
N GLY A 257 -12.67 -4.50 8.93
CA GLY A 257 -13.76 -4.82 8.00
C GLY A 257 -13.45 -4.53 6.53
N ALA A 258 -12.18 -4.32 6.17
CA ALA A 258 -11.81 -3.91 4.80
C ALA A 258 -12.19 -4.96 3.75
N LYS A 259 -12.19 -6.25 4.13
CA LYS A 259 -12.57 -7.36 3.24
C LYS A 259 -14.05 -7.32 2.84
N GLU A 260 -14.94 -7.14 3.81
CA GLU A 260 -16.37 -6.97 3.55
C GLU A 260 -16.65 -5.71 2.73
N LYS A 261 -15.91 -4.64 3.02
CA LYS A 261 -16.05 -3.38 2.31
C LYS A 261 -15.57 -3.45 0.87
N LEU A 262 -14.49 -4.19 0.59
CA LEU A 262 -14.02 -4.44 -0.76
C LEU A 262 -15.00 -5.30 -1.54
N ARG A 263 -15.61 -6.32 -0.90
CA ARG A 263 -16.71 -7.11 -1.49
C ARG A 263 -17.89 -6.22 -1.90
N ALA A 264 -18.39 -5.39 -0.98
CA ALA A 264 -19.47 -4.46 -1.28
C ALA A 264 -19.07 -3.42 -2.36
N THR A 265 -17.79 -3.04 -2.42
CA THR A 265 -17.26 -2.14 -3.47
C THR A 265 -17.27 -2.81 -4.84
N LEU A 266 -16.90 -4.08 -4.93
CA LEU A 266 -17.00 -4.86 -6.16
C LEU A 266 -18.46 -4.99 -6.61
N GLU A 267 -19.38 -5.36 -5.71
CA GLU A 267 -20.82 -5.46 -6.01
C GLU A 267 -21.38 -4.16 -6.58
N ARG A 268 -21.02 -3.01 -5.99
CA ARG A 268 -21.42 -1.69 -6.51
C ARG A 268 -20.78 -1.37 -7.88
N ALA A 269 -19.62 -1.94 -8.19
CA ALA A 269 -18.92 -1.73 -9.45
C ALA A 269 -19.41 -2.66 -10.58
N GLU A 270 -20.12 -3.75 -10.28
CA GLU A 270 -20.60 -4.71 -11.30
C GLU A 270 -21.34 -4.04 -12.48
N PRO A 271 -22.31 -3.12 -12.28
CA PRO A 271 -22.99 -2.47 -13.40
C PRO A 271 -22.04 -1.67 -14.31
N LEU A 272 -20.98 -1.09 -13.74
CA LEU A 272 -19.94 -0.40 -14.50
C LEU A 272 -19.13 -1.41 -15.31
N LEU A 273 -18.67 -2.50 -14.69
CA LEU A 273 -17.88 -3.54 -15.37
C LEU A 273 -18.67 -4.16 -16.53
N GLU A 274 -19.94 -4.48 -16.32
CA GLU A 274 -20.85 -4.98 -17.36
C GLU A 274 -21.04 -3.97 -18.50
N LYS A 275 -21.12 -2.68 -18.19
CA LYS A 275 -21.16 -1.62 -19.20
C LYS A 275 -19.86 -1.57 -20.01
N LEU A 276 -18.70 -1.71 -19.37
CA LEU A 276 -17.40 -1.72 -20.03
C LEU A 276 -17.24 -2.93 -20.95
N ILE A 277 -17.68 -4.12 -20.51
CA ILE A 277 -17.70 -5.35 -21.33
C ILE A 277 -18.53 -5.11 -22.60
N LYS A 278 -19.77 -4.62 -22.45
CA LYS A 278 -20.68 -4.34 -23.59
C LYS A 278 -20.17 -3.25 -24.53
N ARG A 279 -19.46 -2.25 -23.99
CA ARG A 279 -18.84 -1.19 -24.79
C ARG A 279 -17.69 -1.76 -25.61
N ASN A 280 -16.81 -2.52 -24.97
CA ASN A 280 -15.58 -3.01 -25.59
C ASN A 280 -15.86 -4.16 -26.57
N SER A 281 -16.93 -4.95 -26.39
CA SER A 281 -17.34 -5.98 -27.37
C SER A 281 -17.86 -5.43 -28.70
N LYS A 282 -18.26 -4.16 -28.73
CA LYS A 282 -18.71 -3.45 -29.95
C LYS A 282 -17.62 -2.60 -30.56
N ALA A 283 -16.54 -2.36 -29.83
CA ALA A 283 -15.41 -1.61 -30.34
C ALA A 283 -14.64 -2.50 -31.31
N LYS A 284 -14.18 -1.92 -32.43
CA LYS A 284 -13.15 -2.60 -33.22
C LYS A 284 -11.92 -2.76 -32.34
N PRO A 285 -11.23 -3.91 -32.36
CA PRO A 285 -9.96 -4.05 -31.67
C PRO A 285 -9.05 -2.90 -32.09
N PRO A 286 -8.33 -2.26 -31.15
CA PRO A 286 -7.41 -1.19 -31.48
C PRO A 286 -6.43 -1.67 -32.57
N LYS A 287 -6.31 -0.93 -33.68
CA LYS A 287 -5.36 -1.26 -34.76
C LYS A 287 -3.91 -1.15 -34.31
N ASP A 288 -3.66 -0.27 -33.33
CA ASP A 288 -2.49 -0.27 -32.47
C ASP A 288 -3.00 -0.30 -31.03
N PHE A 289 -2.31 -1.03 -30.15
CA PHE A 289 -2.55 -0.93 -28.71
C PHE A 289 -1.94 0.35 -28.12
N GLY A 290 -1.31 1.22 -28.92
CA GLY A 290 -0.80 2.54 -28.54
C GLY A 290 -0.30 2.67 -27.10
N ALA A 291 -1.14 3.26 -26.25
CA ALA A 291 -0.99 3.52 -24.81
C ALA A 291 -0.67 2.31 -23.91
N TRP A 292 -0.56 1.11 -24.47
CA TRP A 292 -0.54 -0.18 -23.78
C TRP A 292 0.63 -1.03 -24.32
N SER A 293 1.42 -1.67 -23.43
CA SER A 293 2.61 -2.42 -23.83
C SER A 293 2.20 -3.74 -24.48
N THR A 294 2.74 -4.03 -25.67
CA THR A 294 2.33 -5.16 -26.52
C THR A 294 3.01 -6.48 -26.14
N LYS A 295 3.17 -6.81 -24.85
CA LYS A 295 3.78 -8.09 -24.47
C LYS A 295 2.79 -9.24 -24.70
N GLU A 296 3.31 -10.35 -25.23
CA GLU A 296 2.59 -11.57 -25.65
C GLU A 296 1.71 -12.26 -24.58
N SER A 297 1.69 -11.75 -23.35
CA SER A 297 0.90 -12.23 -22.21
C SER A 297 -0.50 -11.61 -22.10
N ASP A 298 -0.90 -10.73 -23.01
CA ASP A 298 -2.23 -10.12 -23.00
C ASP A 298 -3.32 -11.11 -23.48
N PRO A 299 -4.52 -11.12 -22.85
CA PRO A 299 -5.56 -12.07 -23.19
C PRO A 299 -6.05 -11.87 -24.64
N PRO A 300 -6.36 -12.98 -25.36
CA PRO A 300 -6.67 -12.95 -26.78
C PRO A 300 -7.86 -12.06 -27.12
N GLU A 301 -7.83 -11.53 -28.34
CA GLU A 301 -8.85 -10.65 -28.92
C GLU A 301 -10.26 -11.25 -28.80
N CYS A 302 -11.26 -10.42 -28.54
CA CYS A 302 -12.66 -10.81 -28.75
C CYS A 302 -12.83 -11.06 -30.25
N GLY A 303 -13.29 -12.25 -30.63
CA GLY A 303 -13.46 -12.67 -32.03
C GLY A 303 -14.37 -11.79 -32.87
#